data_AF-A0AAD7CTB1-F1
#
_entry.id   AF-A0AAD7CTB1-F1
#
_cell.length_a   1.000
_cell.length_b   1.000
_cell.length_c   1.000
_cell.angle_alpha   90.00
_cell.angle_beta   90.00
_cell.angle_gamma   90.00
#
_symmetry.space_group_name_H-M   'P 1'
#
loop_
_entity.id
_entity.type
_entity.pdbx_description
1 polymer ?
#
loop_
_entity_poly.entity_id
_entity_poly.type
_entity_poly.pdbx_seq_one_letter_code
_entity_poly.pdbx_strand_id
1 'polypeptide(L)'
;DVPPVFVLGITDNRIGFDSEIGFDCSGTLIKMRLRGVIYGGQGHFTCRFFDRTGCMWFHDGITTGRQCIQEDDLIHVPDLFSLHTCKGKNAVAVVYAKID
;
A
#
# COMPACT_ATOMS: atom_id res chain seq x y z
N ASP A 1 17.83 -8.84 -11.54
CA ASP A 1 17.40 -8.85 -10.13
C ASP A 1 16.15 -8.03 -9.93
N VAL A 2 15.23 -8.55 -9.12
CA VAL A 2 14.03 -7.81 -8.67
C VAL A 2 14.41 -7.03 -7.42
N PRO A 3 14.12 -5.72 -7.35
CA PRO A 3 14.45 -4.93 -6.17
C PRO A 3 13.66 -5.43 -4.94
N PRO A 4 14.21 -5.28 -3.72
CA PRO A 4 13.53 -5.71 -2.50
C PRO A 4 12.25 -4.92 -2.21
N VAL A 5 12.12 -3.72 -2.80
CA VAL A 5 10.95 -2.86 -2.74
C VAL A 5 10.59 -2.41 -4.15
N PHE A 6 9.31 -2.45 -4.49
CA PHE A 6 8.78 -2.07 -5.79
C PHE A 6 7.59 -1.12 -5.61
N VAL A 7 7.57 -0.01 -6.34
CA VAL A 7 6.52 1.02 -6.24
C VAL A 7 5.82 1.15 -7.57
N LEU A 8 4.49 1.00 -7.57
CA LEU A 8 3.64 1.21 -8.74
C LEU A 8 2.85 2.50 -8.58
N GLY A 9 2.99 3.41 -9.54
CA GLY A 9 2.12 4.58 -9.63
C GLY A 9 0.74 4.19 -10.16
N ILE A 10 -0.31 4.71 -9.53
CA ILE A 10 -1.70 4.52 -9.96
C ILE A 10 -2.14 5.79 -10.67
N THR A 11 -2.33 5.67 -11.99
CA THR A 11 -2.82 6.77 -12.84
C THR A 11 -4.32 6.70 -13.10
N ASP A 12 -4.93 5.54 -12.88
CA ASP A 12 -6.37 5.29 -13.04
C ASP A 12 -6.88 4.46 -11.86
N ASN A 13 -7.74 5.05 -11.02
CA ASN A 13 -8.28 4.40 -9.82
C ASN A 13 -9.31 3.31 -10.12
N ARG A 14 -9.60 3.02 -11.40
CA ARG A 14 -10.36 1.84 -11.81
C ARG A 14 -9.51 0.57 -11.85
N ILE A 15 -8.18 0.71 -11.88
CA ILE A 15 -7.25 -0.41 -11.87
C ILE A 15 -6.99 -0.81 -10.42
N GLY A 16 -7.52 -1.98 -10.05
CA GLY A 16 -7.27 -2.60 -8.74
C GLY A 16 -5.80 -2.98 -8.53
N PHE A 17 -5.43 -3.19 -7.27
CA PHE A 17 -4.14 -3.77 -6.90
C PHE A 17 -4.35 -4.91 -5.89
N ASP A 18 -3.52 -5.95 -6.03
CA ASP A 18 -3.59 -7.15 -5.21
C ASP A 18 -2.73 -7.02 -3.94
N SER A 19 -3.04 -7.84 -2.93
CA SER A 19 -2.24 -7.93 -1.70
C SER A 19 -0.89 -8.62 -1.91
N GLU A 20 -0.72 -9.37 -3.00
CA GLU A 20 0.52 -10.03 -3.42
C GLU A 20 0.68 -9.95 -4.93
N ILE A 21 1.91 -9.68 -5.40
CA ILE A 21 2.29 -9.72 -6.81
C ILE A 21 3.48 -10.67 -7.00
N GLY A 22 3.61 -11.22 -8.21
CA GLY A 22 4.68 -12.13 -8.59
C GLY A 22 5.47 -11.61 -9.78
N PHE A 23 6.80 -11.71 -9.71
CA PHE A 23 7.72 -11.47 -10.82
C PHE A 23 8.33 -12.80 -11.25
N ASP A 24 8.11 -13.21 -12.50
CA ASP A 24 8.88 -14.31 -13.08
C ASP A 24 10.23 -13.77 -13.56
N CYS A 25 11.30 -14.30 -12.99
CA CYS A 25 12.67 -13.99 -13.38
C CYS A 25 13.39 -15.29 -13.74
N SER A 26 13.44 -15.57 -15.04
CA SER A 26 14.13 -16.73 -15.59
C SER A 26 13.67 -18.06 -14.95
N GLY A 27 12.37 -18.21 -14.72
CA GLY A 27 11.78 -19.41 -14.11
C GLY A 27 11.78 -19.41 -12.58
N THR A 28 12.26 -18.35 -11.94
CA THR A 28 12.10 -18.13 -10.50
C THR A 28 10.99 -17.12 -10.24
N LEU A 29 9.93 -17.55 -9.55
CA LEU A 29 8.86 -16.66 -9.10
C LEU A 29 9.27 -15.93 -7.82
N ILE A 30 9.45 -14.62 -7.91
CA ILE A 30 9.71 -13.74 -6.77
C ILE A 30 8.40 -13.10 -6.35
N LYS A 31 7.94 -13.44 -5.14
CA LYS A 31 6.70 -12.90 -4.55
C LYS A 31 6.97 -11.63 -3.75
N MET A 32 6.06 -10.67 -3.86
CA MET A 32 6.09 -9.43 -3.10
C MET A 32 4.71 -9.15 -2.50
N ARG A 33 4.68 -8.67 -1.26
CA ARG A 33 3.45 -8.34 -0.53
C ARG A 33 3.24 -6.84 -0.48
N LEU A 34 1.97 -6.40 -0.56
CA LEU A 34 1.58 -5.01 -0.37
C LEU A 34 2.01 -4.53 1.02
N ARG A 35 2.77 -3.43 1.07
CA ARG A 35 3.32 -2.81 2.28
C ARG A 35 2.86 -1.39 2.49
N GLY A 36 2.29 -0.74 1.49
CA GLY A 36 1.65 0.53 1.71
C GLY A 36 0.90 1.07 0.50
N VAL A 37 0.07 2.05 0.79
CA VAL A 37 -0.70 2.83 -0.18
C VAL A 37 -0.44 4.30 0.12
N ILE A 38 -0.02 5.04 -0.89
CA ILE A 38 0.16 6.48 -0.83
C ILE A 38 -1.09 7.10 -1.43
N TYR A 39 -1.70 8.03 -0.70
CA TYR A 39 -2.90 8.74 -1.10
C TYR A 39 -2.59 10.19 -1.40
N GLY A 40 -3.11 10.71 -2.51
CA GLY A 40 -2.97 12.09 -2.93
C GLY A 40 -4.33 12.76 -3.14
N GLY A 41 -4.39 14.05 -2.80
CA GLY A 41 -5.56 14.89 -3.00
C GLY A 41 -5.46 16.16 -2.19
N GLN A 42 -6.09 17.24 -2.68
CA GLN A 42 -6.16 18.52 -1.96
C GLN A 42 -4.77 19.08 -1.57
N GLY A 43 -3.76 18.87 -2.42
CA GLY A 43 -2.39 19.39 -2.20
C GLY A 43 -1.60 18.71 -1.08
N HIS A 44 -2.05 17.57 -0.56
CA HIS A 44 -1.41 16.91 0.58
C HIS A 44 -1.40 15.38 0.38
N PHE A 45 -0.29 14.71 0.69
CA PHE A 45 -0.20 13.25 0.66
C PHE A 45 -0.40 12.65 2.06
N THR A 46 -1.09 11.52 2.13
CA THR A 46 -1.17 10.66 3.33
C THR A 46 -0.80 9.23 2.95
N CYS A 47 -0.61 8.35 3.92
CA CYS A 47 -0.38 6.94 3.63
C CYS A 47 -1.10 6.00 4.60
N ARG A 48 -1.29 4.77 4.12
CA ARG A 48 -1.44 3.58 4.94
C ARG A 48 -0.24 2.67 4.70
N PHE A 49 0.26 2.01 5.73
CA PHE A 49 1.27 0.97 5.59
C PHE A 49 0.94 -0.25 6.44
N PHE A 50 1.45 -1.41 6.00
CA PHE A 50 1.15 -2.71 6.59
C PHE A 50 2.40 -3.33 7.16
N ASP A 51 2.43 -3.50 8.48
CA ASP A 51 3.56 -4.12 9.15
C ASP A 51 3.64 -5.64 8.87
N ARG A 52 4.64 -6.29 9.46
CA ARG A 52 4.87 -7.73 9.25
C ARG A 52 3.71 -8.60 9.73
N THR A 53 2.91 -8.15 10.70
CA THR A 53 1.74 -8.89 11.20
C THR A 53 0.49 -8.63 10.37
N GLY A 54 0.54 -7.66 9.45
CA GLY A 54 -0.60 -7.25 8.62
C GLY A 54 -1.42 -6.13 9.25
N CYS A 55 -0.94 -5.53 10.34
CA CYS A 55 -1.62 -4.41 10.97
C CYS A 55 -1.46 -3.16 10.10
N MET A 56 -2.57 -2.46 9.87
CA MET A 56 -2.60 -1.25 9.07
C MET A 56 -2.34 -0.03 9.95
N TRP A 57 -1.50 0.87 9.44
CA TRP A 57 -1.12 2.09 10.13
C TRP A 57 -1.31 3.28 9.21
N PHE A 58 -1.96 4.34 9.71
CA PHE A 58 -2.21 5.59 8.98
C PHE A 58 -1.27 6.71 9.43
N HIS A 59 -0.81 7.52 8.47
CA HIS A 59 -0.01 8.73 8.73
C HIS A 59 -0.39 9.86 7.76
N ASP A 60 -0.58 11.07 8.29
CA ASP A 60 -0.81 12.30 7.49
C ASP A 60 0.23 13.39 7.74
N GLY A 61 1.11 13.25 8.74
CA GLY A 61 2.15 14.22 9.07
C GLY A 61 1.65 15.56 9.66
N ILE A 62 0.46 16.02 9.30
CA ILE A 62 -0.15 17.25 9.82
C ILE A 62 -0.80 16.99 11.18
N THR A 63 -1.74 16.06 11.23
CA THR A 63 -2.49 15.68 12.44
C THR A 63 -1.72 14.65 13.25
N THR A 64 -1.13 13.66 12.56
CA THR A 64 -0.43 12.55 13.22
C THR A 64 0.96 12.94 13.72
N GLY A 65 1.55 14.00 13.18
CA GLY A 65 2.88 14.49 13.56
C GLY A 65 3.93 13.37 13.47
N ARG A 66 4.54 13.04 14.62
CA ARG A 66 5.57 11.98 14.72
C ARG A 66 5.02 10.57 14.96
N GLN A 67 3.70 10.44 15.19
CA GLN A 67 3.06 9.18 15.51
C GLN A 67 2.33 8.62 14.30
N CYS A 68 2.12 7.30 14.26
CA CYS A 68 1.20 6.65 13.34
C CYS A 68 -0.05 6.22 14.11
N ILE A 69 -1.20 6.25 13.46
CA ILE A 69 -2.46 5.78 14.04
C ILE A 69 -2.67 4.34 13.59
N GLN A 70 -2.77 3.43 14.55
CA GLN A 70 -3.15 2.05 14.25
C GLN A 70 -4.62 2.03 13.77
N GLU A 71 -4.85 1.37 12.65
CA GLU A 71 -6.18 1.06 12.12
C GLU A 71 -6.40 -0.46 12.21
N ASP A 72 -7.35 -1.00 11.45
CA ASP A 72 -7.66 -2.43 11.46
C ASP A 72 -6.60 -3.27 10.71
N ASP A 73 -6.64 -4.59 10.84
CA ASP A 73 -5.74 -5.48 10.10
C ASP A 73 -6.17 -5.60 8.63
N LEU A 74 -5.21 -5.78 7.72
CA LEU A 74 -5.47 -5.96 6.29
C LEU A 74 -6.42 -7.13 6.00
N ILE A 75 -6.38 -8.18 6.84
CA ILE A 75 -7.26 -9.35 6.70
C ILE A 75 -8.74 -9.03 6.96
N HIS A 76 -9.02 -7.95 7.70
CA HIS A 76 -10.38 -7.49 7.97
C HIS A 76 -10.88 -6.51 6.91
N VAL A 77 -10.05 -6.15 5.92
CA VAL A 77 -10.48 -5.35 4.78
C VAL A 77 -11.37 -6.22 3.88
N PRO A 78 -12.68 -5.95 3.77
CA PRO A 78 -13.61 -6.82 3.07
C PRO A 78 -13.39 -6.83 1.55
N ASP A 79 -12.87 -5.72 1.02
CA ASP A 79 -12.53 -5.53 -0.39
C ASP A 79 -11.29 -4.64 -0.50
N LEU A 80 -10.23 -5.13 -1.15
CA LEU A 80 -9.01 -4.36 -1.39
C LEU A 80 -9.27 -3.08 -2.16
N PHE A 81 -10.32 -3.03 -2.98
CA PHE A 81 -10.70 -1.80 -3.69
C PHE A 81 -11.08 -0.66 -2.72
N SER A 82 -11.51 -0.99 -1.50
CA SER A 82 -11.75 0.03 -0.45
C SER A 82 -10.47 0.79 -0.07
N LEU A 83 -9.29 0.21 -0.31
CA LEU A 83 -8.00 0.88 -0.11
C LEU A 83 -7.66 1.89 -1.21
N HIS A 84 -8.46 2.03 -2.26
CA HIS A 84 -8.27 3.06 -3.28
C HIS A 84 -8.58 4.46 -2.77
N THR A 85 -9.32 4.56 -1.66
CA THR A 85 -9.59 5.84 -1.02
C THR A 85 -9.30 5.79 0.47
N CYS A 86 -8.80 6.91 1.00
CA CYS A 86 -8.61 7.08 2.43
C CYS A 86 -8.86 8.55 2.78
N LYS A 87 -9.84 8.79 3.67
CA LYS A 87 -10.14 10.13 4.22
C LYS A 87 -10.25 11.22 3.15
N GLY A 88 -10.96 10.92 2.05
CA GLY A 88 -11.23 11.87 0.96
C GLY A 88 -10.08 12.03 -0.04
N LYS A 89 -9.06 11.16 0.00
CA LYS A 89 -7.94 11.14 -0.95
C LYS A 89 -7.89 9.82 -1.71
N ASN A 90 -7.35 9.86 -2.92
CA ASN A 90 -7.25 8.69 -3.79
C ASN A 90 -5.86 8.08 -3.71
N ALA A 91 -5.76 6.76 -3.88
CA ALA A 91 -4.49 6.10 -4.06
C ALA A 91 -3.79 6.66 -5.31
N VAL A 92 -2.49 6.93 -5.18
CA VAL A 92 -1.63 7.43 -6.26
C VAL A 92 -0.40 6.55 -6.46
N ALA A 93 -0.06 5.74 -5.46
CA ALA A 93 0.94 4.71 -5.58
C ALA A 93 0.74 3.61 -4.54
N VAL A 94 1.20 2.41 -4.87
CA VAL A 94 1.29 1.28 -3.94
C VAL A 94 2.73 0.79 -3.84
N VAL A 95 3.10 0.34 -2.65
CA VAL A 95 4.44 -0.13 -2.30
C VAL A 95 4.35 -1.61 -2.02
N TYR A 96 5.15 -2.40 -2.72
CA TYR A 96 5.35 -3.82 -2.48
C TYR A 96 6.75 -4.07 -1.92
N ALA A 97 6.88 -5.06 -1.05
CA ALA A 97 8.19 -5.55 -0.60
C ALA A 97 8.27 -7.06 -0.77
N LYS A 98 9.47 -7.56 -1.07
CA LYS A 98 9.75 -8.99 -1.20
C LYS A 98 9.28 -9.75 0.05
N ILE A 99 8.69 -10.93 -0.16
CA ILE A 99 8.39 -11.85 0.93
C ILE A 99 9.69 -12.57 1.26
N ASP A 100 10.20 -12.33 2.46
CA ASP A 100 11.35 -13.07 3.02
C ASP A 100 10.91 -14.47 3.49
#